data_AF-A0A3R7MME1-F1
#
_entry.id   AF-A0A3R7MME1-F1
#
_cell.length_a   1.000
_cell.length_b   1.000
_cell.length_c   1.000
_cell.angle_alpha   90.00
_cell.angle_beta   90.00
_cell.angle_gamma   90.00
#
_symmetry.space_group_name_H-M   'P 1'
#
loop_
_entity.id
_entity.type
_entity.pdbx_description
1 polymer ?
#
loop_
_entity_poly.entity_id
_entity_poly.type
_entity_poly.pdbx_seq_one_letter_code
_entity_poly.pdbx_strand_id
1 'polypeptide(L)'
;MWRRMGLLCFLLGSAAHIGDVTNAANLHMKARVQGDAPVWSDDAKLWLSKYGDTTEAAYMNNLDTVNTASVEGALMFVQAEGINVNEQSVKCQRKNSMQYVVFYELTIVQPTYGIKYYESHQPPEYGEFVAMDGAKCTDEGSDLSDDCKVYYGLKGAMDIGPMVGSNLQTSDPRAPYPGNYWFSFPNSCAQELREDKTDECREKYPGGLCAMGTEPDGEKCTFSYKILGYINIDDLVGITEQGYSNYTEFCEDGGVEFKATNTGSGFEVDESIDFWKDPGDEDANSERATKMVTMYNELASNGTSANMVVLPSVDTLTSDNPKCYENSPKCASAQYGCNRTLYSQICQVCSSEGDGCEAAPSDFSFPELTLPANSSSSTDSTDGSGSSTGKKGDSTSSTSSAAGTLSEGNSAMMASTASALVALVALVASNLL
;
A
#
# COMPACT_ATOMS: atom_id res chain seq x y z
N MET A 1 -7.14 -50.67 4.42
CA MET A 1 -6.34 -51.10 3.26
C MET A 1 -6.83 -50.36 2.03
N TRP A 2 -5.91 -49.62 1.40
CA TRP A 2 -5.96 -48.95 0.08
C TRP A 2 -7.15 -48.03 -0.24
N ARG A 3 -6.98 -46.70 -0.25
CA ARG A 3 -6.17 -45.80 -1.13
C ARG A 3 -6.68 -45.67 -2.58
N ARG A 4 -6.95 -44.40 -2.91
CA ARG A 4 -6.63 -43.65 -4.15
C ARG A 4 -7.53 -43.85 -5.38
N MET A 5 -8.34 -42.84 -5.65
CA MET A 5 -8.72 -42.28 -6.97
C MET A 5 -9.66 -41.09 -6.68
N GLY A 6 -9.47 -39.87 -7.13
CA GLY A 6 -8.41 -39.26 -7.92
C GLY A 6 -8.53 -37.74 -7.80
N LEU A 7 -7.39 -37.06 -7.79
CA LEU A 7 -7.28 -35.63 -8.10
C LEU A 7 -6.13 -35.54 -9.09
N LEU A 8 -6.48 -35.44 -10.37
CA LEU A 8 -5.54 -35.33 -11.48
C LEU A 8 -6.29 -34.57 -12.58
N CYS A 9 -6.36 -33.25 -12.42
CA CYS A 9 -6.67 -32.29 -13.47
C CYS A 9 -6.22 -30.91 -12.98
N PHE A 10 -4.95 -30.59 -13.22
CA PHE A 10 -4.45 -29.23 -13.45
C PHE A 10 -3.08 -29.35 -14.12
N LEU A 11 -3.10 -29.78 -15.38
CA LEU A 11 -2.02 -29.56 -16.35
C LEU A 11 -2.68 -29.45 -17.72
N LEU A 12 -3.37 -28.33 -17.94
CA LEU A 12 -3.54 -27.80 -19.29
C LEU A 12 -2.79 -26.48 -19.28
N GLY A 13 -1.56 -26.55 -19.76
CA GLY A 13 -0.84 -25.37 -20.20
C GLY A 13 -1.68 -24.70 -21.27
N SER A 14 -2.22 -23.54 -20.93
CA SER A 14 -2.58 -22.55 -21.94
C SER A 14 -1.29 -22.29 -22.72
N ALA A 15 -1.33 -22.56 -24.03
CA ALA A 15 -0.32 -22.08 -24.93
C ALA A 15 -0.33 -20.56 -24.83
N ALA A 16 0.59 -20.01 -24.05
CA ALA A 16 0.88 -18.58 -24.04
C ALA A 16 1.24 -18.21 -25.47
N HIS A 17 0.44 -17.33 -26.08
CA HIS A 17 0.93 -16.60 -27.23
C HIS A 17 2.23 -15.92 -26.82
N ILE A 18 3.26 -16.02 -27.66
CA ILE A 18 4.55 -15.37 -27.50
C ILE A 18 4.33 -13.86 -27.68
N GLY A 19 3.79 -13.23 -26.64
CA GLY A 19 3.39 -11.84 -26.58
C GLY A 19 2.98 -11.34 -25.18
N ASP A 20 3.02 -12.16 -24.12
CA ASP A 20 2.31 -11.85 -22.86
C ASP A 20 3.09 -12.23 -21.58
N VAL A 21 4.37 -11.84 -21.50
CA VAL A 21 5.23 -12.05 -20.30
C VAL A 21 5.40 -10.74 -19.50
N THR A 22 4.72 -9.67 -19.88
CA THR A 22 4.82 -8.40 -19.17
C THR A 22 3.88 -8.39 -17.98
N ASN A 23 4.45 -8.28 -16.78
CA ASN A 23 3.74 -8.01 -15.54
C ASN A 23 2.80 -9.14 -15.08
N ALA A 24 3.41 -10.23 -14.63
CA ALA A 24 2.68 -11.37 -14.06
C ALA A 24 1.86 -10.97 -12.83
N ALA A 25 0.71 -11.61 -12.66
CA ALA A 25 -0.15 -11.43 -11.48
C ALA A 25 0.60 -11.81 -10.20
N ASN A 26 0.57 -10.92 -9.22
CA ASN A 26 1.19 -11.12 -7.91
C ASN A 26 0.16 -11.17 -6.80
N LEU A 27 0.32 -12.13 -5.90
CA LEU A 27 -0.45 -12.30 -4.69
C LEU A 27 0.17 -11.49 -3.54
N HIS A 28 -0.64 -10.65 -2.91
CA HIS A 28 -0.24 -9.79 -1.80
C HIS A 28 -1.18 -9.99 -0.62
N MET A 29 -0.61 -10.17 0.57
CA MET A 29 -1.37 -10.08 1.81
C MET A 29 -1.30 -8.65 2.34
N LYS A 30 -2.45 -8.02 2.50
CA LYS A 30 -2.56 -6.66 3.04
C LYS A 30 -3.56 -6.62 4.18
N ALA A 31 -3.52 -5.54 4.95
CA ALA A 31 -4.46 -5.32 6.02
C ALA A 31 -5.02 -3.89 5.97
N ARG A 32 -6.24 -3.73 6.44
CA ARG A 32 -6.91 -2.42 6.53
C ARG A 32 -7.63 -2.30 7.87
N VAL A 33 -7.35 -1.21 8.57
CA VAL A 33 -8.05 -0.83 9.80
C VAL A 33 -9.38 -0.17 9.43
N GLN A 34 -10.48 -0.67 9.98
CA GLN A 34 -11.84 -0.25 9.62
C GLN A 34 -12.74 -0.15 10.83
N GLY A 35 -13.81 0.64 10.73
CA GLY A 35 -14.81 0.78 11.79
C GLY A 35 -15.90 -0.27 11.79
N ASP A 36 -15.87 -1.19 10.83
CA ASP A 36 -16.86 -2.25 10.71
C ASP A 36 -16.26 -3.58 10.26
N ALA A 37 -16.90 -4.65 10.69
CA ALA A 37 -16.56 -6.00 10.27
C ALA A 37 -17.18 -6.31 8.91
N PRO A 38 -16.45 -7.03 8.03
CA PRO A 38 -17.03 -7.55 6.80
C PRO A 38 -18.10 -8.59 7.09
N VAL A 39 -19.04 -8.76 6.16
CA VAL A 39 -20.18 -9.66 6.26
C VAL A 39 -19.99 -10.84 5.32
N TRP A 40 -20.17 -12.06 5.82
CA TRP A 40 -20.12 -13.26 4.98
C TRP A 40 -21.36 -13.32 4.08
N SER A 41 -21.14 -13.39 2.78
CA SER A 41 -22.18 -13.67 1.79
C SER A 41 -22.21 -15.16 1.48
N ASP A 42 -23.32 -15.81 1.83
CA ASP A 42 -23.52 -17.22 1.49
C ASP A 42 -23.73 -17.46 0.00
N ASP A 43 -24.21 -16.46 -0.74
CA ASP A 43 -24.42 -16.57 -2.19
C ASP A 43 -23.09 -16.43 -2.94
N ALA A 44 -22.28 -15.44 -2.58
CA ALA A 44 -20.97 -15.21 -3.20
C ALA A 44 -19.88 -16.14 -2.65
N LYS A 45 -20.08 -16.73 -1.47
CA LYS A 45 -19.04 -17.43 -0.69
C LYS A 45 -17.80 -16.55 -0.44
N LEU A 46 -18.05 -15.29 -0.13
CA LEU A 46 -17.05 -14.25 0.12
C LEU A 46 -17.44 -13.39 1.30
N TRP A 47 -16.43 -12.86 2.00
CA TRP A 47 -16.59 -11.73 2.91
C TRP A 47 -16.71 -10.44 2.09
N LEU A 48 -17.78 -9.68 2.32
CA LEU A 48 -18.12 -8.45 1.60
C LEU A 48 -18.30 -7.27 2.57
N SER A 49 -18.43 -6.07 2.02
CA SER A 49 -18.70 -4.88 2.82
C SER A 49 -20.10 -4.99 3.40
N LYS A 50 -20.32 -4.43 4.59
CA LYS A 50 -21.69 -4.28 5.10
C LYS A 50 -22.50 -3.25 4.30
N TYR A 51 -21.83 -2.44 3.46
CA TYR A 51 -22.46 -1.38 2.67
C TYR A 51 -22.66 -1.82 1.22
N GLY A 52 -23.83 -1.58 0.67
CA GLY A 52 -24.19 -1.90 -0.72
C GLY A 52 -25.42 -2.80 -0.79
N ASP A 53 -26.40 -2.40 -1.60
CA ASP A 53 -27.69 -3.10 -1.69
C ASP A 53 -27.65 -4.38 -2.53
N THR A 54 -26.56 -4.57 -3.29
CA THR A 54 -26.30 -5.77 -4.08
C THR A 54 -24.96 -6.37 -3.72
N THR A 55 -24.76 -7.65 -4.05
CA THR A 55 -23.48 -8.34 -3.87
C THR A 55 -22.33 -7.61 -4.57
N GLU A 56 -22.56 -7.10 -5.78
CA GLU A 56 -21.57 -6.36 -6.55
C GLU A 56 -21.24 -5.00 -5.92
N ALA A 57 -22.25 -4.28 -5.41
CA ALA A 57 -22.04 -3.03 -4.70
C ALA A 57 -21.28 -3.26 -3.39
N ALA A 58 -21.61 -4.33 -2.65
CA ALA A 58 -20.93 -4.73 -1.42
C ALA A 58 -19.48 -5.18 -1.66
N TYR A 59 -19.20 -5.80 -2.81
CA TYR A 59 -17.84 -6.07 -3.26
C TYR A 59 -17.10 -4.76 -3.57
N MET A 60 -17.67 -3.92 -4.44
CA MET A 60 -17.05 -2.66 -4.87
C MET A 60 -16.72 -1.73 -3.68
N ASN A 61 -17.64 -1.58 -2.73
CA ASN A 61 -17.51 -0.67 -1.59
C ASN A 61 -16.32 -0.97 -0.66
N ASN A 62 -15.79 -2.20 -0.64
CA ASN A 62 -14.62 -2.52 0.21
C ASN A 62 -13.35 -1.81 -0.24
N LEU A 63 -13.11 -1.77 -1.55
CA LEU A 63 -11.91 -1.17 -2.15
C LEU A 63 -12.29 -0.05 -3.14
N ASP A 64 -13.31 0.75 -2.81
CA ASP A 64 -13.70 1.93 -3.59
C ASP A 64 -12.80 3.12 -3.26
N THR A 65 -11.60 3.17 -3.85
CA THR A 65 -10.58 4.21 -3.62
C THR A 65 -10.19 4.30 -2.16
N VAL A 66 -9.36 3.36 -1.72
CA VAL A 66 -8.99 3.19 -0.30
C VAL A 66 -7.49 3.04 -0.11
N ASN A 67 -7.05 3.35 1.11
CA ASN A 67 -5.72 2.96 1.58
C ASN A 67 -5.76 1.58 2.22
N THR A 68 -4.69 0.82 2.05
CA THR A 68 -4.36 -0.34 2.90
C THR A 68 -2.93 -0.23 3.39
N ALA A 69 -2.53 -1.09 4.32
CA ALA A 69 -1.16 -1.24 4.75
C ALA A 69 -0.65 -2.66 4.49
N SER A 70 0.67 -2.84 4.54
CA SER A 70 1.24 -4.18 4.74
C SER A 70 0.71 -4.77 6.06
N VAL A 71 0.67 -6.10 6.15
CA VAL A 71 0.22 -6.77 7.38
C VAL A 71 1.11 -6.36 8.56
N GLU A 72 2.42 -6.26 8.33
CA GLU A 72 3.41 -5.86 9.33
C GLU A 72 3.18 -4.43 9.85
N GLY A 73 2.63 -3.56 9.01
CA GLY A 73 2.46 -2.15 9.30
C GLY A 73 1.04 -1.73 9.66
N ALA A 74 0.09 -2.65 9.69
CA ALA A 74 -1.34 -2.34 9.83
C ALA A 74 -1.67 -1.54 11.11
N LEU A 75 -0.94 -1.82 12.20
CA LEU A 75 -1.13 -1.17 13.50
C LEU A 75 -0.50 0.23 13.58
N MET A 76 0.34 0.61 12.61
CA MET A 76 0.93 1.95 12.58
C MET A 76 -0.16 3.03 12.57
N PHE A 77 -1.20 2.88 11.74
CA PHE A 77 -2.30 3.86 11.69
C PHE A 77 -3.09 3.91 13.01
N VAL A 78 -3.32 2.74 13.64
CA VAL A 78 -3.98 2.67 14.95
C VAL A 78 -3.17 3.46 15.98
N GLN A 79 -1.87 3.20 16.07
CA GLN A 79 -0.98 3.79 17.06
C GLN A 79 -0.69 5.28 16.82
N ALA A 80 -0.31 5.64 15.59
CA ALA A 80 0.14 6.97 15.24
C ALA A 80 -0.98 8.01 15.16
N GLU A 81 -2.21 7.57 14.88
CA GLU A 81 -3.33 8.48 14.61
C GLU A 81 -4.66 8.06 15.25
N GLY A 82 -4.80 6.81 15.66
CA GLY A 82 -6.10 6.22 15.97
C GLY A 82 -6.56 6.33 17.42
N ILE A 83 -5.62 6.14 18.33
CA ILE A 83 -5.91 5.81 19.75
C ILE A 83 -5.51 6.89 20.75
N ASN A 84 -4.71 7.88 20.35
CA ASN A 84 -4.24 8.92 21.27
C ASN A 84 -5.42 9.76 21.77
N VAL A 85 -5.76 9.62 23.06
CA VAL A 85 -6.91 10.32 23.68
C VAL A 85 -6.77 11.84 23.62
N ASN A 86 -5.55 12.36 23.52
CA ASN A 86 -5.30 13.80 23.38
C ASN A 86 -5.71 14.35 21.99
N GLU A 87 -5.88 13.48 21.00
CA GLU A 87 -6.19 13.82 19.60
C GLU A 87 -7.60 13.39 19.16
N GLN A 88 -8.40 12.85 20.09
CA GLN A 88 -9.76 12.42 19.80
C GLN A 88 -10.68 13.60 19.46
N SER A 89 -11.41 13.46 18.35
CA SER A 89 -12.49 14.38 17.98
C SER A 89 -13.78 14.11 18.76
N VAL A 90 -14.01 12.85 19.14
CA VAL A 90 -15.14 12.40 19.95
C VAL A 90 -14.62 11.59 21.12
N LYS A 91 -15.02 11.96 22.34
CA LYS A 91 -14.60 11.28 23.56
C LYS A 91 -15.01 9.79 23.51
N CYS A 92 -14.09 8.90 23.90
CA CYS A 92 -14.32 7.44 23.96
C CYS A 92 -14.70 6.80 22.62
N GLN A 93 -14.20 7.39 21.53
CA GLN A 93 -14.25 6.84 20.19
C GLN A 93 -12.86 6.95 19.56
N ARG A 94 -12.31 5.82 19.08
CA ARG A 94 -11.09 5.86 18.27
C ARG A 94 -11.35 6.62 16.96
N LYS A 95 -10.32 7.22 16.37
CA LYS A 95 -10.44 7.95 15.09
C LYS A 95 -11.14 7.08 14.04
N ASN A 96 -12.04 7.70 13.26
CA ASN A 96 -12.84 7.03 12.23
C ASN A 96 -13.64 5.80 12.71
N SER A 97 -13.94 5.72 14.01
CA SER A 97 -14.62 4.58 14.64
C SER A 97 -13.88 3.25 14.47
N MET A 98 -12.56 3.24 14.32
CA MET A 98 -11.82 1.98 14.08
C MET A 98 -12.09 0.93 15.15
N GLN A 99 -12.37 -0.28 14.70
CA GLN A 99 -12.72 -1.43 15.54
C GLN A 99 -12.06 -2.73 15.06
N TYR A 100 -11.72 -2.82 13.77
CA TYR A 100 -11.28 -4.08 13.18
C TYR A 100 -10.02 -3.91 12.35
N VAL A 101 -9.16 -4.94 12.37
CA VAL A 101 -8.13 -5.14 11.35
C VAL A 101 -8.64 -6.21 10.39
N VAL A 102 -8.87 -5.85 9.13
CA VAL A 102 -9.38 -6.74 8.08
C VAL A 102 -8.22 -7.17 7.18
N PHE A 103 -8.11 -8.47 6.93
CA PHE A 103 -7.02 -9.08 6.15
C PHE A 103 -7.50 -9.42 4.74
N TYR A 104 -6.68 -9.06 3.76
CA TYR A 104 -6.97 -9.18 2.35
C TYR A 104 -5.90 -10.04 1.67
N GLU A 105 -6.38 -10.93 0.81
CA GLU A 105 -5.62 -11.47 -0.29
C GLU A 105 -5.93 -10.61 -1.53
N LEU A 106 -4.89 -10.09 -2.17
CA LEU A 106 -5.00 -9.24 -3.34
C LEU A 106 -4.16 -9.80 -4.48
N THR A 107 -4.76 -9.87 -5.67
CA THR A 107 -4.01 -10.11 -6.91
C THR A 107 -3.80 -8.76 -7.58
N ILE A 108 -2.58 -8.43 -7.97
CA ILE A 108 -2.25 -7.15 -8.64
C ILE A 108 -1.54 -7.41 -9.96
N VAL A 109 -2.01 -6.74 -11.01
CA VAL A 109 -1.33 -6.55 -12.30
C VAL A 109 -1.41 -5.05 -12.64
N GLN A 110 -0.31 -4.33 -12.46
CA GLN A 110 -0.23 -2.90 -12.77
C GLN A 110 -0.47 -2.58 -14.26
N PRO A 111 -0.98 -1.38 -14.59
CA PRO A 111 -0.93 -0.88 -15.97
C PRO A 111 0.50 -0.77 -16.48
N THR A 112 0.76 -1.22 -17.71
CA THR A 112 2.10 -1.15 -18.33
C THR A 112 2.58 0.30 -18.51
N TYR A 113 1.65 1.22 -18.81
CA TYR A 113 1.91 2.66 -18.81
C TYR A 113 2.34 3.17 -17.44
N GLY A 114 1.72 2.68 -16.36
CA GLY A 114 2.08 3.01 -15.00
C GLY A 114 3.48 2.53 -14.62
N ILE A 115 3.83 1.27 -14.94
CA ILE A 115 5.18 0.74 -14.71
C ILE A 115 6.23 1.59 -15.44
N LYS A 116 5.94 2.00 -16.68
CA LYS A 116 6.87 2.85 -17.45
C LYS A 116 6.97 4.26 -16.85
N TYR A 117 5.86 4.85 -16.45
CA TYR A 117 5.82 6.20 -15.88
C TYR A 117 6.62 6.27 -14.56
N TYR A 118 6.49 5.26 -13.71
CA TYR A 118 7.17 5.17 -12.42
C TYR A 118 8.40 4.25 -12.43
N GLU A 119 9.11 4.12 -13.56
CA GLU A 119 10.24 3.18 -13.68
C GLU A 119 11.40 3.46 -12.70
N SER A 120 11.48 4.68 -12.17
CA SER A 120 12.46 5.12 -11.16
C SER A 120 11.96 4.99 -9.72
N HIS A 121 10.66 4.72 -9.49
CA HIS A 121 10.03 4.69 -8.17
C HIS A 121 10.60 3.59 -7.28
N GLN A 122 10.57 3.81 -5.96
CA GLN A 122 10.91 2.83 -4.95
C GLN A 122 9.75 2.71 -3.94
N PRO A 123 9.13 1.52 -3.79
CA PRO A 123 9.57 0.24 -4.33
C PRO A 123 9.32 0.09 -5.84
N PRO A 124 10.15 -0.72 -6.54
CA PRO A 124 9.84 -1.09 -7.92
C PRO A 124 8.46 -1.76 -7.99
N GLU A 125 7.80 -1.71 -9.15
CA GLU A 125 6.44 -2.28 -9.42
C GLU A 125 5.25 -1.41 -8.97
N TYR A 126 5.46 -0.26 -8.33
CA TYR A 126 4.37 0.58 -7.82
C TYR A 126 4.48 2.03 -8.30
N GLY A 127 3.35 2.73 -8.26
CA GLY A 127 3.34 4.19 -8.35
C GLY A 127 3.56 4.85 -6.98
N GLU A 128 3.54 6.17 -6.96
CA GLU A 128 3.56 6.93 -5.70
C GLU A 128 2.31 6.63 -4.86
N PHE A 129 2.48 6.50 -3.54
CA PHE A 129 1.35 6.42 -2.63
C PHE A 129 0.54 7.72 -2.66
N VAL A 130 -0.73 7.61 -2.99
CA VAL A 130 -1.70 8.71 -2.91
C VAL A 130 -2.65 8.43 -1.76
N ALA A 131 -2.64 9.27 -0.72
CA ALA A 131 -3.60 9.14 0.37
C ALA A 131 -5.04 9.22 -0.17
N MET A 132 -5.91 8.34 0.33
CA MET A 132 -7.32 8.27 -0.07
C MET A 132 -8.26 8.44 1.13
N ASP A 133 -9.04 9.53 1.13
CA ASP A 133 -10.02 9.89 2.15
C ASP A 133 -11.42 9.99 1.54
N GLY A 134 -12.42 9.41 2.20
CA GLY A 134 -13.82 9.53 1.75
C GLY A 134 -14.12 8.90 0.37
N ALA A 135 -13.37 7.88 -0.03
CA ALA A 135 -13.39 7.28 -1.39
C ALA A 135 -12.80 8.17 -2.50
N LYS A 136 -12.03 9.18 -2.13
CA LYS A 136 -11.40 10.12 -3.06
C LYS A 136 -9.89 10.15 -2.81
N CYS A 137 -9.09 10.43 -3.83
CA CYS A 137 -7.74 10.93 -3.60
C CYS A 137 -7.80 12.19 -2.71
N THR A 138 -6.99 12.22 -1.66
CA THR A 138 -6.86 13.38 -0.79
C THR A 138 -6.29 14.56 -1.59
N ASP A 139 -6.85 15.75 -1.37
CA ASP A 139 -6.38 16.96 -2.04
C ASP A 139 -5.02 17.41 -1.46
N GLU A 140 -4.14 17.88 -2.34
CA GLU A 140 -2.94 18.63 -1.99
C GLU A 140 -3.26 20.13 -2.05
N GLY A 141 -3.56 20.69 -0.88
CA GLY A 141 -4.03 22.07 -0.79
C GLY A 141 -5.45 22.21 -1.33
N SER A 142 -5.60 22.78 -2.54
CA SER A 142 -6.90 23.02 -3.17
C SER A 142 -7.11 22.23 -4.47
N ASP A 143 -6.23 21.29 -4.78
CA ASP A 143 -6.29 20.46 -5.99
C ASP A 143 -5.87 19.02 -5.68
N LEU A 144 -6.15 18.09 -6.59
CA LEU A 144 -5.63 16.73 -6.53
C LEU A 144 -4.11 16.75 -6.72
N SER A 145 -3.42 15.77 -6.12
CA SER A 145 -2.01 15.50 -6.41
C SER A 145 -1.81 15.17 -7.89
N ASP A 146 -0.60 15.40 -8.39
CA ASP A 146 -0.27 15.05 -9.78
C ASP A 146 -0.34 13.52 -10.01
N ASP A 147 0.03 12.73 -9.00
CA ASP A 147 -0.08 11.27 -9.03
C ASP A 147 -1.53 10.78 -9.08
N CYS A 148 -2.50 11.50 -8.51
CA CYS A 148 -3.91 11.17 -8.70
C CYS A 148 -4.40 11.55 -10.10
N LYS A 149 -3.93 12.69 -10.66
CA LYS A 149 -4.39 13.16 -11.98
C LYS A 149 -4.01 12.19 -13.09
N VAL A 150 -2.87 11.51 -12.96
CA VAL A 150 -2.39 10.58 -14.00
C VAL A 150 -3.23 9.30 -14.11
N TYR A 151 -4.01 8.94 -13.09
CA TYR A 151 -4.88 7.76 -13.17
C TYR A 151 -5.86 7.80 -14.35
N TYR A 152 -6.31 9.00 -14.73
CA TYR A 152 -7.32 9.21 -15.77
C TYR A 152 -6.98 10.33 -16.76
N GLY A 153 -5.72 10.78 -16.79
CA GLY A 153 -5.30 11.92 -17.60
C GLY A 153 -6.06 13.22 -17.28
N LEU A 154 -6.38 13.46 -16.01
CA LEU A 154 -7.12 14.64 -15.57
C LEU A 154 -6.32 15.91 -15.86
N LYS A 155 -7.02 16.97 -16.28
CA LYS A 155 -6.41 18.28 -16.57
C LYS A 155 -5.25 18.23 -17.58
N GLY A 156 -5.28 17.28 -18.51
CA GLY A 156 -4.23 17.11 -19.53
C GLY A 156 -3.00 16.35 -19.04
N ALA A 157 -3.06 15.76 -17.85
CA ALA A 157 -2.06 14.80 -17.41
C ALA A 157 -2.04 13.56 -18.32
N MET A 158 -0.97 12.78 -18.22
CA MET A 158 -0.87 11.49 -18.88
C MET A 158 -1.90 10.52 -18.28
N ASP A 159 -2.59 9.75 -19.13
CA ASP A 159 -3.47 8.69 -18.65
C ASP A 159 -2.70 7.37 -18.57
N ILE A 160 -2.21 7.04 -17.38
CA ILE A 160 -1.41 5.83 -17.13
C ILE A 160 -2.28 4.65 -16.64
N GLY A 161 -3.58 4.86 -16.48
CA GLY A 161 -4.50 3.93 -15.85
C GLY A 161 -4.43 3.91 -14.31
N PRO A 162 -5.35 3.20 -13.65
CA PRO A 162 -5.50 3.17 -12.20
C PRO A 162 -4.41 2.31 -11.51
N MET A 163 -3.19 2.83 -11.47
CA MET A 163 -2.04 2.16 -10.87
C MET A 163 -2.11 2.15 -9.34
N VAL A 164 -1.83 0.99 -8.72
CA VAL A 164 -1.70 0.89 -7.26
C VAL A 164 -0.41 1.60 -6.83
N GLY A 165 -0.53 2.54 -5.90
CA GLY A 165 0.61 3.25 -5.31
C GLY A 165 1.16 2.55 -4.07
N SER A 166 2.43 2.80 -3.74
CA SER A 166 3.07 2.26 -2.53
C SER A 166 4.24 3.11 -2.06
N ASN A 167 4.28 3.42 -0.77
CA ASN A 167 5.42 4.08 -0.12
C ASN A 167 5.77 3.40 1.21
N LEU A 168 7.07 3.37 1.51
CA LEU A 168 7.59 2.92 2.81
C LEU A 168 7.24 3.94 3.90
N GLN A 169 6.68 3.45 5.01
CA GLN A 169 6.25 4.26 6.15
C GLN A 169 7.00 3.90 7.45
N THR A 170 8.08 3.12 7.34
CA THR A 170 8.81 2.60 8.50
C THR A 170 9.43 3.67 9.40
N SER A 171 9.66 4.87 8.87
CA SER A 171 10.42 5.93 9.53
C SER A 171 9.57 6.91 10.33
N ASP A 172 8.25 6.69 10.45
CA ASP A 172 7.42 7.57 11.28
C ASP A 172 7.79 7.36 12.76
N PRO A 173 8.32 8.39 13.44
CA PRO A 173 8.85 8.23 14.79
C PRO A 173 7.75 8.01 15.84
N ARG A 174 6.47 8.20 15.50
CA ARG A 174 5.33 7.88 16.38
C ARG A 174 5.06 6.39 16.47
N ALA A 175 5.40 5.67 15.40
CA ALA A 175 5.09 4.25 15.23
C ALA A 175 6.01 3.64 14.16
N PRO A 176 7.31 3.46 14.44
CA PRO A 176 8.21 2.85 13.48
C PRO A 176 7.95 1.34 13.43
N TYR A 177 7.17 0.90 12.43
CA TYR A 177 6.94 -0.51 12.13
C TYR A 177 7.87 -0.94 10.98
N PRO A 178 8.87 -1.79 11.23
CA PRO A 178 9.79 -2.28 10.20
C PRO A 178 9.07 -2.88 9.00
N GLY A 179 9.47 -2.45 7.79
CA GLY A 179 8.88 -2.96 6.55
C GLY A 179 7.41 -2.58 6.33
N ASN A 180 6.91 -1.57 7.04
CA ASN A 180 5.58 -1.03 6.82
C ASN A 180 5.50 -0.28 5.49
N TYR A 181 4.58 -0.71 4.63
CA TYR A 181 4.21 0.01 3.41
C TYR A 181 2.73 0.39 3.46
N TRP A 182 2.43 1.60 3.01
CA TRP A 182 1.06 2.00 2.72
C TRP A 182 0.82 1.96 1.24
N PHE A 183 -0.42 1.61 0.88
CA PHE A 183 -0.82 1.41 -0.51
C PHE A 183 -2.09 2.18 -0.81
N SER A 184 -2.14 2.74 -2.02
CA SER A 184 -3.31 3.42 -2.55
C SER A 184 -3.95 2.57 -3.65
N PHE A 185 -5.24 2.29 -3.52
CA PHE A 185 -6.00 1.46 -4.45
C PHE A 185 -7.04 2.30 -5.19
N PRO A 186 -6.69 2.93 -6.34
CA PRO A 186 -7.62 3.78 -7.05
C PRO A 186 -8.72 2.95 -7.72
N ASN A 187 -9.97 3.18 -7.32
CA ASN A 187 -11.13 2.63 -8.00
C ASN A 187 -11.87 3.75 -8.75
N SER A 188 -12.91 3.39 -9.50
CA SER A 188 -13.60 4.26 -10.44
C SER A 188 -13.96 5.61 -9.83
N CYS A 189 -13.83 6.67 -10.62
CA CYS A 189 -14.12 8.04 -10.21
C CYS A 189 -13.32 8.46 -8.95
N ALA A 190 -12.03 8.10 -8.85
CA ALA A 190 -11.19 8.38 -7.67
C ALA A 190 -11.02 9.87 -7.34
N GLN A 191 -11.41 10.79 -8.21
CA GLN A 191 -11.38 12.23 -7.98
C GLN A 191 -12.62 12.79 -7.27
N GLU A 192 -13.67 11.99 -7.07
CA GLU A 192 -14.90 12.41 -6.40
C GLU A 192 -15.08 11.72 -5.04
N LEU A 193 -15.77 12.39 -4.12
CA LEU A 193 -16.18 11.80 -2.85
C LEU A 193 -17.20 10.69 -3.09
N ARG A 194 -17.30 9.73 -2.16
CA ARG A 194 -18.19 8.56 -2.28
C ARG A 194 -19.61 8.92 -2.73
N GLU A 195 -20.20 9.96 -2.16
CA GLU A 195 -21.58 10.38 -2.47
C GLU A 195 -21.75 10.95 -3.88
N ASP A 196 -20.66 11.43 -4.49
CA ASP A 196 -20.65 12.06 -5.82
C ASP A 196 -20.23 11.08 -6.94
N LYS A 197 -19.87 9.83 -6.60
CA LYS A 197 -19.47 8.80 -7.58
C LYS A 197 -20.67 8.18 -8.32
N THR A 198 -21.24 8.95 -9.25
CA THR A 198 -22.33 8.49 -10.12
C THR A 198 -21.90 7.38 -11.08
N ASP A 199 -22.84 6.59 -11.58
CA ASP A 199 -22.58 5.59 -12.63
C ASP A 199 -21.93 6.22 -13.87
N GLU A 200 -22.37 7.42 -14.26
CA GLU A 200 -21.80 8.20 -15.37
C GLU A 200 -20.34 8.56 -15.10
N CYS A 201 -19.99 8.93 -13.87
CA CYS A 201 -18.60 9.20 -13.50
C CYS A 201 -17.76 7.93 -13.54
N ARG A 202 -18.29 6.82 -13.03
CA ARG A 202 -17.59 5.52 -12.98
C ARG A 202 -17.37 4.93 -14.37
N GLU A 203 -18.31 5.13 -15.29
CA GLU A 203 -18.16 4.76 -16.70
C GLU A 203 -17.10 5.63 -17.40
N LYS A 204 -17.10 6.94 -17.11
CA LYS A 204 -16.12 7.87 -17.69
C LYS A 204 -14.70 7.66 -17.16
N TYR A 205 -14.58 7.30 -15.88
CA TYR A 205 -13.32 7.12 -15.17
C TYR A 205 -13.29 5.73 -14.51
N PRO A 206 -12.98 4.67 -15.29
CA PRO A 206 -13.00 3.30 -14.81
C PRO A 206 -11.93 3.07 -13.73
N GLY A 207 -12.19 2.12 -12.84
CA GLY A 207 -11.33 1.84 -11.68
C GLY A 207 -10.34 0.71 -11.88
N GLY A 208 -9.41 0.58 -10.93
CA GLY A 208 -8.50 -0.56 -10.89
C GLY A 208 -9.14 -1.83 -10.33
N LEU A 209 -10.26 -1.75 -9.60
CA LEU A 209 -10.91 -2.93 -9.04
C LEU A 209 -11.62 -3.74 -10.13
N CYS A 210 -11.22 -5.00 -10.29
CA CYS A 210 -11.88 -5.94 -11.19
C CYS A 210 -13.31 -6.25 -10.74
N ALA A 211 -14.17 -6.62 -11.69
CA ALA A 211 -15.47 -7.19 -11.34
C ALA A 211 -15.29 -8.46 -10.50
N MET A 212 -16.22 -8.72 -9.58
CA MET A 212 -16.15 -9.87 -8.67
C MET A 212 -15.93 -11.17 -9.46
N GLY A 213 -14.90 -11.94 -9.08
CA GLY A 213 -14.51 -13.19 -9.75
C GLY A 213 -13.72 -13.03 -11.06
N THR A 214 -13.32 -11.82 -11.42
CA THR A 214 -12.45 -11.54 -12.56
C THR A 214 -11.01 -11.28 -12.09
N GLU A 215 -10.05 -11.93 -12.76
CA GLU A 215 -8.62 -11.70 -12.50
C GLU A 215 -8.14 -10.41 -13.18
N PRO A 216 -7.19 -9.68 -12.57
CA PRO A 216 -6.61 -8.49 -13.18
C PRO A 216 -5.75 -8.83 -14.39
N ASP A 217 -5.79 -7.96 -15.39
CA ASP A 217 -4.95 -8.03 -16.60
C ASP A 217 -4.10 -6.77 -16.79
N GLY A 218 -4.24 -5.76 -15.92
CA GLY A 218 -3.54 -4.47 -16.01
C GLY A 218 -4.06 -3.54 -17.11
N GLU A 219 -5.03 -3.98 -17.91
CA GLU A 219 -5.62 -3.19 -18.99
C GLU A 219 -7.07 -2.80 -18.67
N LYS A 220 -7.92 -3.80 -18.34
CA LYS A 220 -9.33 -3.59 -17.96
C LYS A 220 -9.46 -3.26 -16.49
N CYS A 221 -8.62 -3.88 -15.66
CA CYS A 221 -8.56 -3.66 -14.24
C CYS A 221 -7.20 -4.10 -13.70
N THR A 222 -6.82 -3.53 -12.57
CA THR A 222 -5.47 -3.60 -12.01
C THR A 222 -5.38 -4.56 -10.83
N PHE A 223 -6.46 -4.72 -10.06
CA PHE A 223 -6.46 -5.55 -8.88
C PHE A 223 -7.80 -6.24 -8.64
N SER A 224 -7.72 -7.45 -8.12
CA SER A 224 -8.84 -8.17 -7.52
C SER A 224 -8.51 -8.44 -6.05
N TYR A 225 -9.54 -8.73 -5.25
CA TYR A 225 -9.32 -9.06 -3.85
C TYR A 225 -10.29 -10.12 -3.34
N LYS A 226 -9.87 -10.74 -2.25
CA LYS A 226 -10.67 -11.53 -1.33
C LYS A 226 -10.36 -11.11 0.10
N ILE A 227 -11.38 -10.87 0.91
CA ILE A 227 -11.19 -10.74 2.35
C ILE A 227 -11.02 -12.14 2.94
N LEU A 228 -9.94 -12.35 3.69
CA LEU A 228 -9.63 -13.63 4.34
C LEU A 228 -10.31 -13.74 5.71
N GLY A 229 -10.49 -12.60 6.39
CA GLY A 229 -11.08 -12.49 7.71
C GLY A 229 -10.73 -11.15 8.36
N TYR A 230 -11.00 -11.03 9.64
CA TYR A 230 -10.76 -9.84 10.44
C TYR A 230 -10.54 -10.17 11.92
N ILE A 231 -9.95 -9.27 12.69
CA ILE A 231 -9.93 -9.35 14.16
C ILE A 231 -10.49 -8.06 14.75
N ASN A 232 -11.06 -8.13 15.95
CA ASN A 232 -11.42 -6.96 16.72
C ASN A 232 -10.16 -6.40 17.43
N ILE A 233 -9.95 -5.09 17.36
CA ILE A 233 -8.82 -4.40 18.01
C ILE A 233 -8.94 -4.52 19.53
N ASP A 234 -10.14 -4.46 20.11
CA ASP A 234 -10.34 -4.57 21.56
C ASP A 234 -9.89 -5.91 22.12
N ASP A 235 -10.11 -6.99 21.36
CA ASP A 235 -9.61 -8.32 21.68
C ASP A 235 -8.08 -8.36 21.55
N LEU A 236 -7.53 -7.82 20.46
CA LEU A 236 -6.09 -7.81 20.20
C LEU A 236 -5.29 -7.08 21.30
N VAL A 237 -5.80 -5.95 21.77
CA VAL A 237 -5.10 -5.11 22.75
C VAL A 237 -5.39 -5.50 24.20
N GLY A 238 -6.28 -6.49 24.42
CA GLY A 238 -6.61 -7.01 25.75
C GLY A 238 -7.63 -6.18 26.53
N ILE A 239 -8.44 -5.34 25.87
CA ILE A 239 -9.55 -4.63 26.53
C ILE A 239 -10.63 -5.62 26.95
N THR A 240 -10.94 -6.61 26.09
CA THR A 240 -11.97 -7.60 26.42
C THR A 240 -11.52 -8.59 27.50
N GLU A 241 -10.22 -8.89 27.57
CA GLU A 241 -9.64 -9.70 28.65
C GLU A 241 -9.74 -9.03 30.03
N GLN A 242 -9.82 -7.69 30.07
CA GLN A 242 -10.07 -6.93 31.29
C GLN A 242 -11.54 -6.94 31.74
N GLY A 243 -12.43 -7.56 30.96
CA GLY A 243 -13.84 -7.72 31.27
C GLY A 243 -14.77 -6.67 30.66
N TYR A 244 -14.26 -5.79 29.79
CA TYR A 244 -15.06 -4.81 29.06
C TYR A 244 -15.56 -5.39 27.73
N SER A 245 -16.74 -4.97 27.28
CA SER A 245 -17.30 -5.44 26.01
C SER A 245 -16.63 -4.79 24.80
N ASN A 246 -16.10 -3.58 24.95
CA ASN A 246 -15.44 -2.79 23.91
C ASN A 246 -14.67 -1.59 24.49
N TYR A 247 -13.92 -0.88 23.64
CA TYR A 247 -13.19 0.34 24.00
C TYR A 247 -14.08 1.43 24.60
N THR A 248 -15.30 1.62 24.11
CA THR A 248 -16.18 2.68 24.63
C THR A 248 -16.52 2.44 26.09
N GLU A 249 -16.88 1.21 26.46
CA GLU A 249 -17.15 0.84 27.86
C GLU A 249 -15.91 1.03 28.75
N PHE A 250 -14.74 0.57 28.28
CA PHE A 250 -13.46 0.74 28.98
C PHE A 250 -13.13 2.22 29.23
N CYS A 251 -13.29 3.06 28.21
CA CYS A 251 -13.02 4.49 28.31
C CYS A 251 -14.04 5.24 29.19
N GLU A 252 -15.32 4.87 29.13
CA GLU A 252 -16.36 5.48 29.95
C GLU A 252 -16.19 5.19 31.43
N ASP A 253 -15.64 4.02 31.79
CA ASP A 253 -15.25 3.67 33.17
C ASP A 253 -13.92 4.31 33.62
N GLY A 254 -13.32 5.15 32.77
CA GLY A 254 -12.10 5.90 33.06
C GLY A 254 -10.81 5.23 32.60
N GLY A 255 -10.90 4.14 31.84
CA GLY A 255 -9.75 3.49 31.21
C GLY A 255 -9.09 4.36 30.13
N VAL A 256 -7.76 4.27 30.03
CA VAL A 256 -6.96 4.98 29.03
C VAL A 256 -6.21 3.96 28.20
N GLU A 257 -6.58 3.85 26.91
CA GLU A 257 -5.89 2.95 25.99
C GLU A 257 -4.49 3.49 25.65
N PHE A 258 -4.43 4.75 25.25
CA PHE A 258 -3.17 5.42 24.92
C PHE A 258 -3.30 6.93 25.07
N LYS A 259 -2.40 7.52 25.85
CA LYS A 259 -2.30 8.95 26.07
C LYS A 259 -0.85 9.37 25.97
N ALA A 260 -0.57 10.18 24.97
CA ALA A 260 0.78 10.67 24.72
C ALA A 260 0.79 12.08 24.17
N THR A 261 1.91 12.77 24.35
CA THR A 261 2.21 14.03 23.68
C THR A 261 3.06 13.75 22.44
N ASN A 262 2.60 14.19 21.27
CA ASN A 262 3.40 14.16 20.04
C ASN A 262 4.45 15.27 20.07
N THR A 263 5.73 14.91 20.03
CA THR A 263 6.86 15.86 20.09
C THR A 263 7.41 16.24 18.72
N GLY A 264 6.83 15.69 17.64
CA GLY A 264 7.39 15.76 16.28
C GLY A 264 8.52 14.76 16.02
N SER A 265 9.17 14.27 17.07
CA SER A 265 10.16 13.18 17.01
C SER A 265 9.64 11.88 17.64
N GLY A 266 8.32 11.74 17.75
CA GLY A 266 7.66 10.57 18.34
C GLY A 266 6.68 10.94 19.45
N PHE A 267 6.36 9.95 20.29
CA PHE A 267 5.43 10.11 21.42
C PHE A 267 6.17 10.08 22.77
N GLU A 268 5.87 11.06 23.62
CA GLU A 268 6.10 10.98 25.06
C GLU A 268 4.83 10.43 25.72
N VAL A 269 4.89 9.19 26.21
CA VAL A 269 3.72 8.48 26.74
C VAL A 269 3.46 8.87 28.19
N ASP A 270 2.26 9.36 28.47
CA ASP A 270 1.78 9.64 29.83
C ASP A 270 1.18 8.37 30.47
N GLU A 271 0.34 7.67 29.71
CA GLU A 271 -0.43 6.51 30.16
C GLU A 271 -0.78 5.63 28.95
N SER A 272 -0.66 4.32 29.09
CA SER A 272 -1.09 3.37 28.07
C SER A 272 -1.36 1.99 28.67
N ILE A 273 -2.20 1.21 28.01
CA ILE A 273 -2.27 -0.23 28.27
C ILE A 273 -0.97 -0.91 27.82
N ASP A 274 -0.68 -2.08 28.41
CA ASP A 274 0.57 -2.82 28.18
C ASP A 274 0.85 -3.08 26.69
N PHE A 275 -0.19 -3.30 25.89
CA PHE A 275 -0.05 -3.53 24.46
C PHE A 275 0.67 -2.37 23.74
N TRP A 276 0.48 -1.10 24.16
CA TRP A 276 0.99 0.10 23.47
C TRP A 276 2.24 0.73 24.11
N LYS A 277 2.91 0.06 25.06
CA LYS A 277 4.15 0.56 25.70
C LYS A 277 5.32 0.67 24.71
N ASP A 278 6.16 1.68 24.84
CA ASP A 278 7.33 1.88 23.95
C ASP A 278 6.92 2.02 22.47
N PRO A 279 6.09 3.02 22.12
CA PRO A 279 5.55 3.17 20.77
C PRO A 279 6.64 3.49 19.71
N GLY A 280 7.74 4.11 20.13
CA GLY A 280 8.88 4.44 19.27
C GLY A 280 9.89 3.30 19.10
N ASP A 281 9.65 2.13 19.70
CA ASP A 281 10.55 0.98 19.62
C ASP A 281 10.14 0.02 18.50
N GLU A 282 11.05 -0.22 17.55
CA GLU A 282 10.82 -1.06 16.37
C GLU A 282 10.60 -2.54 16.72
N ASP A 283 11.27 -3.06 17.76
CA ASP A 283 11.12 -4.44 18.21
C ASP A 283 9.74 -4.62 18.86
N ALA A 284 9.33 -3.69 19.73
CA ALA A 284 8.00 -3.70 20.32
C ALA A 284 6.88 -3.63 19.26
N ASN A 285 7.06 -2.81 18.22
CA ASN A 285 6.13 -2.73 17.09
C ASN A 285 6.10 -4.02 16.26
N SER A 286 7.26 -4.64 16.02
CA SER A 286 7.35 -5.94 15.35
C SER A 286 6.68 -7.06 16.16
N GLU A 287 6.80 -7.04 17.49
CA GLU A 287 6.10 -7.97 18.37
C GLU A 287 4.58 -7.78 18.34
N ARG A 288 4.09 -6.54 18.27
CA ARG A 288 2.64 -6.26 18.09
C ARG A 288 2.11 -6.83 16.79
N ALA A 289 2.81 -6.61 15.69
CA ALA A 289 2.44 -7.18 14.39
C ALA A 289 2.44 -8.73 14.43
N THR A 290 3.42 -9.32 15.12
CA THR A 290 3.49 -10.78 15.31
C THR A 290 2.31 -11.30 16.14
N LYS A 291 1.95 -10.63 17.24
CA LYS A 291 0.76 -10.96 18.05
C LYS A 291 -0.52 -10.88 17.24
N MET A 292 -0.66 -9.82 16.43
CA MET A 292 -1.79 -9.62 15.53
C MET A 292 -1.96 -10.79 14.54
N VAL A 293 -0.88 -11.17 13.85
CA VAL A 293 -0.88 -12.29 12.90
C VAL A 293 -1.14 -13.62 13.60
N THR A 294 -0.55 -13.83 14.78
CA THR A 294 -0.73 -15.05 15.57
C THR A 294 -2.19 -15.22 15.97
N MET A 295 -2.78 -14.19 16.57
CA MET A 295 -4.19 -14.18 16.97
C MET A 295 -5.11 -14.43 15.76
N TYR A 296 -4.87 -13.76 14.63
CA TYR A 296 -5.65 -13.98 13.41
C TYR A 296 -5.59 -15.44 12.96
N ASN A 297 -4.39 -16.02 12.86
CA ASN A 297 -4.21 -17.39 12.39
C ASN A 297 -4.78 -18.42 13.37
N GLU A 298 -4.71 -18.18 14.67
CA GLU A 298 -5.36 -19.03 15.69
C GLU A 298 -6.88 -19.01 15.53
N LEU A 299 -7.48 -17.82 15.36
CA LEU A 299 -8.92 -17.65 15.13
C LEU A 299 -9.38 -18.30 13.82
N ALA A 300 -8.57 -18.23 12.76
CA ALA A 300 -8.88 -18.88 11.49
C ALA A 300 -8.74 -20.42 11.58
N SER A 301 -7.84 -20.92 12.42
CA SER A 301 -7.53 -22.36 12.52
C SER A 301 -8.42 -23.13 13.50
N ASN A 302 -8.89 -22.48 14.56
CA ASN A 302 -9.58 -23.13 15.68
C ASN A 302 -11.06 -23.49 15.37
N GLY A 303 -11.58 -23.10 14.21
CA GLY A 303 -12.94 -23.39 13.75
C GLY A 303 -14.05 -22.60 14.44
N THR A 304 -13.74 -21.65 15.34
CA THR A 304 -14.75 -20.78 15.96
C THR A 304 -15.17 -19.65 15.02
N SER A 305 -14.32 -19.28 14.08
CA SER A 305 -14.59 -18.23 13.09
C SER A 305 -14.87 -18.86 11.74
N ALA A 306 -16.15 -19.16 11.48
CA ALA A 306 -16.58 -19.77 10.23
C ALA A 306 -16.13 -18.90 9.03
N ASN A 307 -15.60 -19.55 7.99
CA ASN A 307 -15.16 -18.95 6.72
C ASN A 307 -13.92 -18.05 6.78
N MET A 308 -13.22 -17.94 7.92
CA MET A 308 -11.88 -17.35 7.94
C MET A 308 -10.86 -18.27 7.27
N VAL A 309 -9.84 -17.67 6.66
CA VAL A 309 -8.75 -18.39 6.01
C VAL A 309 -7.42 -17.96 6.62
N VAL A 310 -6.62 -18.94 7.04
CA VAL A 310 -5.28 -18.72 7.61
C VAL A 310 -4.41 -17.97 6.61
N LEU A 311 -3.60 -17.02 7.07
CA LEU A 311 -2.60 -16.36 6.24
C LEU A 311 -1.56 -17.40 5.77
N PRO A 312 -1.24 -17.45 4.47
CA PRO A 312 -0.15 -18.30 3.99
C PRO A 312 1.19 -17.88 4.62
N SER A 313 2.13 -18.81 4.77
CA SER A 313 3.46 -18.41 5.23
C SER A 313 4.14 -17.48 4.21
N VAL A 314 5.04 -16.59 4.67
CA VAL A 314 5.82 -15.72 3.78
C VAL A 314 6.61 -16.54 2.77
N ASP A 315 7.20 -17.67 3.17
CA ASP A 315 7.93 -18.56 2.26
C ASP A 315 7.02 -19.16 1.16
N THR A 316 5.79 -19.52 1.52
CA THR A 316 4.79 -20.00 0.57
C THR A 316 4.42 -18.89 -0.42
N LEU A 317 4.12 -17.68 0.08
CA LEU A 317 3.82 -16.53 -0.76
C LEU A 317 4.97 -16.21 -1.73
N THR A 318 6.19 -16.16 -1.23
CA THR A 318 7.38 -15.86 -2.04
C THR A 318 7.64 -16.95 -3.09
N SER A 319 7.33 -18.22 -2.78
CA SER A 319 7.48 -19.32 -3.73
C SER A 319 6.37 -19.35 -4.79
N ASP A 320 5.15 -18.94 -4.44
CA ASP A 320 3.99 -18.98 -5.33
C ASP A 320 3.94 -17.75 -6.26
N ASN A 321 4.55 -16.64 -5.84
CA ASN A 321 4.64 -15.43 -6.64
C ASN A 321 5.70 -15.51 -7.75
N PRO A 322 5.49 -14.80 -8.88
CA PRO A 322 6.49 -14.68 -9.93
C PRO A 322 7.74 -13.95 -9.44
N LYS A 323 8.85 -14.19 -10.14
CA LYS A 323 10.13 -13.58 -9.78
C LYS A 323 10.10 -12.09 -10.06
N CYS A 324 10.79 -11.30 -9.24
CA CYS A 324 10.81 -9.85 -9.35
C CYS A 324 11.26 -9.31 -10.71
N TYR A 325 12.14 -10.02 -11.42
CA TYR A 325 12.57 -9.62 -12.75
C TYR A 325 11.47 -9.75 -13.82
N GLU A 326 10.37 -10.46 -13.55
CA GLU A 326 9.23 -10.60 -14.46
C GLU A 326 8.27 -9.40 -14.39
N ASN A 327 8.35 -8.61 -13.32
CA ASN A 327 7.45 -7.50 -13.04
C ASN A 327 8.13 -6.13 -13.03
N SER A 328 9.46 -6.09 -12.90
CA SER A 328 10.20 -4.84 -12.79
C SER A 328 11.43 -4.80 -13.71
N PRO A 329 11.56 -3.77 -14.58
CA PRO A 329 12.77 -3.56 -15.38
C PRO A 329 14.00 -3.30 -14.50
N LYS A 330 13.80 -2.68 -13.32
CA LYS A 330 14.87 -2.43 -12.35
C LYS A 330 15.38 -3.73 -11.76
N CYS A 331 14.49 -4.67 -11.44
CA CYS A 331 14.88 -5.99 -10.93
C CYS A 331 15.49 -6.88 -12.01
N ALA A 332 15.00 -6.79 -13.25
CA ALA A 332 15.56 -7.52 -14.37
C ALA A 332 17.00 -7.12 -14.72
N SER A 333 17.39 -5.88 -14.44
CA SER A 333 18.73 -5.35 -14.69
C SER A 333 19.64 -5.31 -13.46
N ALA A 334 19.13 -5.67 -12.28
CA ALA A 334 19.88 -5.62 -11.03
C ALA A 334 20.98 -6.70 -11.01
N GLN A 335 22.22 -6.29 -10.70
CA GLN A 335 23.39 -7.19 -10.66
C GLN A 335 23.19 -8.38 -9.72
N TYR A 336 22.61 -8.15 -8.55
CA TYR A 336 22.33 -9.17 -7.55
C TYR A 336 20.86 -9.59 -7.54
N GLY A 337 20.07 -9.11 -8.51
CA GLY A 337 18.65 -9.34 -8.56
C GLY A 337 17.84 -8.60 -7.51
N CYS A 338 16.65 -9.13 -7.26
CA CYS A 338 15.70 -8.63 -6.27
C CYS A 338 15.16 -9.80 -5.44
N ASN A 339 14.57 -9.49 -4.29
CA ASN A 339 13.86 -10.45 -3.46
C ASN A 339 12.44 -9.94 -3.12
N ARG A 340 11.55 -10.87 -2.76
CA ARG A 340 10.28 -10.58 -2.09
C ARG A 340 10.40 -10.99 -0.63
N THR A 341 10.01 -10.09 0.26
CA THR A 341 9.96 -10.35 1.70
C THR A 341 8.60 -9.93 2.24
N LEU A 342 8.27 -10.41 3.44
CA LEU A 342 7.07 -10.02 4.19
C LEU A 342 5.75 -10.37 3.47
N TYR A 343 4.61 -10.14 4.13
CA TYR A 343 3.28 -10.42 3.60
C TYR A 343 2.91 -9.54 2.40
N SER A 344 3.45 -8.32 2.36
CA SER A 344 3.24 -7.39 1.26
C SER A 344 3.90 -7.83 -0.05
N GLN A 345 4.87 -8.75 0.00
CA GLN A 345 5.50 -9.35 -1.17
C GLN A 345 6.06 -8.31 -2.15
N ILE A 346 6.52 -7.16 -1.66
CA ILE A 346 7.14 -6.12 -2.49
C ILE A 346 8.52 -6.59 -2.97
N CYS A 347 8.85 -6.34 -4.24
CA CYS A 347 10.21 -6.53 -4.72
C CYS A 347 11.18 -5.48 -4.19
N GLN A 348 12.32 -5.92 -3.66
CA GLN A 348 13.39 -5.05 -3.21
C GLN A 348 14.69 -5.40 -3.93
N VAL A 349 15.40 -4.37 -4.40
CA VAL A 349 16.68 -4.55 -5.10
C VAL A 349 17.76 -4.95 -4.11
N CYS A 350 18.44 -6.06 -4.39
CA CYS A 350 19.51 -6.55 -3.54
C CYS A 350 20.80 -5.75 -3.74
N SER A 351 21.45 -5.36 -2.64
CA SER A 351 22.73 -4.65 -2.66
C SER A 351 23.95 -5.58 -2.76
N SER A 352 23.76 -6.87 -2.53
CA SER A 352 24.78 -7.92 -2.59
C SER A 352 24.14 -9.29 -2.87
N GLU A 353 24.95 -10.29 -3.20
CA GLU A 353 24.51 -11.69 -3.21
C GLU A 353 24.00 -12.08 -1.82
N GLY A 354 22.91 -12.86 -1.78
CA GLY A 354 22.28 -13.29 -0.53
C GLY A 354 21.07 -14.19 -0.77
N ASP A 355 20.57 -14.79 0.30
CA ASP A 355 19.41 -15.68 0.23
C ASP A 355 18.16 -14.93 -0.27
N GLY A 356 17.47 -15.53 -1.25
CA GLY A 356 16.28 -14.94 -1.88
C GLY A 356 16.54 -13.84 -2.92
N CYS A 357 17.80 -13.39 -3.08
CA CYS A 357 18.17 -12.42 -4.10
C CYS A 357 18.34 -13.11 -5.47
N GLU A 358 17.34 -12.98 -6.33
CA GLU A 358 17.29 -13.68 -7.60
C GLU A 358 17.50 -12.72 -8.78
N ALA A 359 18.67 -12.85 -9.43
CA ALA A 359 18.99 -12.14 -10.66
C ALA A 359 18.27 -12.77 -11.86
N ALA A 360 17.95 -11.94 -12.85
CA ALA A 360 17.39 -12.43 -14.11
C ALA A 360 18.38 -13.38 -14.80
N PRO A 361 17.89 -14.49 -15.39
CA PRO A 361 18.70 -15.34 -16.27
C PRO A 361 19.36 -14.53 -17.39
N SER A 362 20.55 -14.92 -17.85
CA SER A 362 21.29 -14.14 -18.86
C SER A 362 20.62 -14.09 -20.24
N ASP A 363 19.64 -14.96 -20.49
CA ASP A 363 18.79 -15.00 -21.68
C ASP A 363 17.45 -14.29 -21.51
N PHE A 364 17.14 -13.80 -20.30
CA PHE A 364 15.94 -13.01 -20.04
C PHE A 364 16.16 -11.54 -20.39
N SER A 365 15.13 -10.92 -20.97
CA SER A 365 15.09 -9.47 -21.20
C SER A 365 13.70 -8.97 -20.83
N PHE A 366 13.64 -7.96 -19.96
CA PHE A 366 12.38 -7.30 -19.64
C PHE A 366 11.85 -6.57 -20.88
N PRO A 367 10.58 -6.72 -21.24
CA PRO A 367 10.03 -6.09 -22.43
C PRO A 367 10.10 -4.56 -22.36
N GLU A 368 10.33 -3.92 -23.51
CA GLU A 368 10.33 -2.47 -23.60
C GLU A 368 8.91 -1.92 -23.48
N LEU A 369 8.66 -1.15 -22.41
CA LEU A 369 7.37 -0.50 -22.16
C LEU A 369 7.36 0.93 -22.75
N THR A 370 6.19 1.37 -23.19
CA THR A 370 5.98 2.70 -23.78
C THR A 370 5.05 3.55 -22.91
N LEU A 371 5.04 4.86 -23.13
CA LEU A 371 4.06 5.77 -22.52
C LEU A 371 2.87 5.99 -23.49
N PRO A 372 1.71 6.42 -23.00
CA PRO A 372 0.56 6.80 -23.83
C PRO A 372 0.93 7.83 -24.90
N ALA A 373 0.33 7.70 -26.09
CA ALA A 373 0.57 8.59 -27.24
C ALA A 373 0.15 10.06 -27.00
N ASN A 374 -0.69 10.33 -25.99
CA ASN A 374 -1.04 11.69 -25.56
C ASN A 374 0.07 12.39 -24.76
N SER A 375 1.24 11.77 -24.60
CA SER A 375 2.46 12.43 -24.15
C SER A 375 2.94 13.41 -25.22
N SER A 376 2.29 14.57 -25.34
CA SER A 376 2.89 15.68 -26.08
C SER A 376 4.18 16.06 -25.35
N SER A 377 5.31 15.60 -25.89
CA SER A 377 6.61 16.15 -25.62
C SER A 377 6.53 17.66 -25.85
N SER A 378 6.46 18.44 -24.78
CA SER A 378 6.90 19.83 -24.80
C SER A 378 8.41 19.81 -24.96
N THR A 379 8.84 19.49 -26.18
CA THR A 379 10.18 19.80 -26.67
C THR A 379 10.19 21.31 -26.87
N ASP A 380 10.53 22.05 -25.81
CA ASP A 380 10.90 23.45 -25.94
C ASP A 380 12.22 23.51 -26.70
N SER A 381 12.09 23.48 -28.02
CA SER A 381 13.11 23.91 -28.96
C SER A 381 13.18 25.42 -28.88
N THR A 382 13.94 25.95 -27.93
CA THR A 382 14.43 27.33 -28.05
C THR A 382 15.60 27.35 -29.02
N ASP A 383 15.26 27.50 -30.30
CA ASP A 383 16.11 28.14 -31.30
C ASP A 383 16.46 29.54 -30.82
N GLY A 384 17.67 29.70 -30.30
CA GLY A 384 18.27 30.98 -29.95
C GLY A 384 19.37 31.35 -30.94
N SER A 385 19.00 31.91 -32.09
CA SER A 385 19.94 32.56 -32.99
C SER A 385 20.49 33.85 -32.35
N GLY A 386 21.80 33.92 -32.12
CA GLY A 386 22.46 35.07 -31.51
C GLY A 386 23.93 35.15 -31.91
N SER A 387 24.20 35.78 -33.05
CA SER A 387 25.54 36.16 -33.51
C SER A 387 26.13 37.27 -32.64
N SER A 388 27.37 37.13 -32.16
CA SER A 388 28.51 37.97 -32.58
C SER A 388 29.73 37.94 -31.64
N THR A 389 30.90 37.95 -32.29
CA THR A 389 32.22 38.48 -31.88
C THR A 389 33.04 37.77 -30.81
N GLY A 390 34.19 37.26 -31.24
CA GLY A 390 35.13 36.49 -30.44
C GLY A 390 36.26 37.26 -29.79
N LYS A 391 37.14 36.50 -29.14
CA LYS A 391 38.57 36.80 -28.97
C LYS A 391 39.33 35.52 -28.60
N LYS A 392 40.51 35.40 -29.23
CA LYS A 392 41.56 34.40 -29.04
C LYS A 392 42.20 34.46 -27.64
N GLY A 393 42.83 33.35 -27.23
CA GLY A 393 43.87 33.26 -26.20
C GLY A 393 43.77 31.92 -25.50
N ASP A 394 44.26 30.83 -26.09
CA ASP A 394 45.62 30.30 -26.01
C ASP A 394 45.95 29.58 -24.69
N SER A 395 46.54 28.42 -24.92
CA SER A 395 47.04 27.33 -24.10
C SER A 395 47.88 27.74 -22.89
N THR A 396 47.77 27.03 -21.76
CA THR A 396 48.95 26.40 -21.10
C THR A 396 48.56 25.40 -20.00
N SER A 397 49.20 24.24 -20.06
CA SER A 397 49.37 23.24 -19.00
C SER A 397 50.30 23.74 -17.88
N SER A 398 50.08 23.30 -16.63
CA SER A 398 51.05 22.55 -15.81
C SER A 398 50.66 22.47 -14.33
N THR A 399 50.47 21.24 -13.87
CA THR A 399 50.98 20.60 -12.64
C THR A 399 51.78 21.47 -11.65
N SER A 400 51.41 21.44 -10.35
CA SER A 400 52.09 20.61 -9.31
C SER A 400 51.73 21.02 -7.86
N SER A 401 51.35 20.00 -7.07
CA SER A 401 51.78 19.70 -5.68
C SER A 401 51.50 20.71 -4.55
N ALA A 402 50.74 20.35 -3.52
CA ALA A 402 51.16 19.51 -2.38
C ALA A 402 50.27 19.71 -1.12
N ALA A 403 49.92 18.57 -0.51
CA ALA A 403 49.77 18.29 0.93
C ALA A 403 48.76 19.08 1.81
N GLY A 404 47.90 18.32 2.51
CA GLY A 404 47.39 18.75 3.82
C GLY A 404 46.05 18.19 4.26
N THR A 405 46.08 16.96 4.80
CA THR A 405 45.34 16.55 6.02
C THR A 405 43.81 16.34 5.98
N LEU A 406 43.47 15.17 6.54
CA LEU A 406 42.15 14.63 6.89
C LEU A 406 41.34 15.58 7.79
N SER A 407 40.05 15.75 7.51
CA SER A 407 39.02 15.95 8.53
C SER A 407 37.64 15.64 7.94
N GLU A 408 36.85 14.96 8.76
CA GLU A 408 35.51 14.43 8.52
C GLU A 408 34.54 15.48 7.95
N GLY A 409 33.75 15.07 6.96
CA GLY A 409 32.68 15.86 6.38
C GLY A 409 31.38 15.08 6.42
N ASN A 410 30.57 15.32 7.46
CA ASN A 410 29.15 15.01 7.50
C ASN A 410 28.49 15.45 6.19
N SER A 411 28.00 14.51 5.40
CA SER A 411 27.02 14.82 4.36
C SER A 411 25.64 14.76 5.00
N ALA A 412 25.15 15.93 5.39
CA ALA A 412 23.74 16.17 5.64
C ALA A 412 22.98 15.90 4.33
N MET A 413 22.28 14.77 4.25
CA MET A 413 21.20 14.63 3.30
C MET A 413 20.01 15.43 3.83
N MET A 414 19.55 16.38 3.01
CA MET A 414 18.30 17.10 3.23
C MET A 414 17.16 16.09 3.17
N ALA A 415 16.63 15.71 4.33
CA ALA A 415 15.29 15.17 4.44
C ALA A 415 14.31 16.35 4.22
N SER A 416 13.65 16.39 3.06
CA SER A 416 12.49 17.23 2.87
C SER A 416 11.31 16.60 3.62
N THR A 417 11.19 16.93 4.91
CA THR A 417 10.01 16.63 5.71
C THR A 417 8.88 17.57 5.30
N ALA A 418 7.98 17.09 4.45
CA ALA A 418 6.65 17.67 4.30
C ALA A 418 5.68 16.87 5.17
N SER A 419 5.74 17.07 6.49
CA SER A 419 4.65 16.67 7.38
C SER A 419 3.51 17.67 7.20
N ALA A 420 2.61 17.40 6.25
CA ALA A 420 1.34 18.12 6.16
C ALA A 420 0.34 17.50 7.14
N LEU A 421 0.31 18.04 8.37
CA LEU A 421 -0.83 17.88 9.28
C LEU A 421 -2.06 18.53 8.64
N VAL A 422 -2.92 17.73 8.02
CA VAL A 422 -4.28 18.14 7.65
C VAL A 422 -5.24 17.56 8.67
N ALA A 423 -5.51 18.33 9.73
CA ALA A 423 -6.68 18.10 10.56
C ALA A 423 -7.90 18.67 9.83
N LEU A 424 -8.62 17.85 9.06
CA LEU A 424 -9.93 18.21 8.53
C LEU A 424 -11.02 17.67 9.47
N VAL A 425 -11.71 18.59 10.14
CA VAL A 425 -12.94 18.32 10.90
C VAL A 425 -14.07 18.10 9.89
N ALA A 426 -14.38 16.85 9.58
CA ALA A 426 -15.63 16.49 8.91
C ALA A 426 -16.71 16.26 9.97
N LEU A 427 -17.54 17.28 10.18
CA LEU A 427 -18.80 17.18 10.92
C LEU A 427 -19.81 16.45 10.02
N VAL A 428 -19.89 15.12 10.11
CA VAL A 428 -21.02 14.38 9.53
C VAL A 428 -22.08 14.24 10.62
N ALA A 429 -23.07 15.14 10.54
CA ALA A 429 -24.31 14.99 11.26
C ALA A 429 -25.02 13.72 10.74
N SER A 430 -25.27 12.79 11.65
CA SER A 430 -26.18 11.67 11.43
C SER A 430 -27.55 12.20 10.97
N ASN A 431 -28.08 11.66 9.87
CA ASN A 431 -29.51 11.51 9.67
C ASN A 431 -29.81 10.46 8.58
N LEU A 432 -30.31 9.31 9.05
CA LEU A 432 -31.39 8.52 8.45
C LEU A 432 -31.29 8.17 6.94
N LEU A 433 -30.76 6.99 6.62
CA LEU A 433 -31.49 5.76 6.21
C LEU A 433 -30.51 4.67 5.77
#